data_AF-A0A0Q6S492-F1
#
_entry.id   AF-A0A0Q6S492-F1
#
_cell.length_a   1.000
_cell.length_b   1.000
_cell.length_c   1.000
_cell.angle_alpha   90.00
_cell.angle_beta   90.00
_cell.angle_gamma   90.00
#
_symmetry.space_group_name_H-M   'P 1'
#
loop_
_entity.id
_entity.type
_entity.pdbx_description
1 polymer ?
#
loop_
_entity_poly.entity_id
_entity_poly.type
_entity_poly.pdbx_seq_one_letter_code
_entity_poly.pdbx_strand_id
1 'polypeptide(L)'
;MVELHKDFWEGRSAAGGRVLYGRVYDWLMQERYDNGSDELRQIVREVALSHIPFDPGTVIFTPVTDRRFHTIKSASKQYGFHPVTTRKFAEAAGLIDQTANSISDWRVVMPVEDVDRVMSEARGYLTDGEARAYLNAERTLWSTITRRGYVKRAIEGSRELRLGPMFSKFDLDDLLSRMQAHVTSNFEDGDHLSSFSETAHRASCKFSEILDLLFAGKLTTVKLDPSTSGISAFRLDPTEVASHTTLPPMPGLSAVEAARYVVLNIKVFTRLANCGVIGSEQAINPVKRCRQRVFSTATLDAFSESYRSLHQLASEQLKAIRVIKRDLDLANVEPAFTRLEVGATFYRKSDLPT
;
A
#
# COMPACT_ATOMS: atom_id res chain seq x y z
N MET A 1 -5.00 -26.78 -34.39
CA MET A 1 -6.35 -27.37 -34.24
C MET A 1 -6.59 -28.28 -35.44
N VAL A 2 -6.93 -29.55 -35.20
CA VAL A 2 -7.34 -30.46 -36.28
C VAL A 2 -8.76 -30.08 -36.71
N GLU A 3 -8.98 -29.86 -38.00
CA GLU A 3 -10.27 -29.43 -38.58
C GLU A 3 -11.44 -30.34 -38.16
N LEU A 4 -11.13 -31.61 -37.93
CA LEU A 4 -12.04 -32.67 -37.49
C LEU A 4 -12.70 -32.43 -36.11
N HIS A 5 -12.09 -31.62 -35.24
CA HIS A 5 -12.62 -31.38 -33.87
C HIS A 5 -13.24 -29.99 -33.70
N LYS A 6 -13.36 -29.22 -34.78
CA LYS A 6 -13.87 -27.84 -34.76
C LYS A 6 -15.24 -27.72 -34.07
N ASP A 7 -16.16 -28.61 -34.39
CA ASP A 7 -17.52 -28.61 -33.84
C ASP A 7 -17.54 -28.81 -32.31
N PHE A 8 -16.58 -29.57 -31.78
CA PHE A 8 -16.42 -29.68 -30.34
C PHE A 8 -16.01 -28.32 -29.75
N TRP A 9 -15.04 -27.64 -30.34
CA TRP A 9 -14.55 -26.35 -29.82
C TRP A 9 -15.55 -25.20 -29.94
N GLU A 10 -16.35 -25.19 -31.00
CA GLU A 10 -17.38 -24.17 -31.23
C GLU A 10 -18.70 -24.46 -30.51
N GLY A 11 -18.95 -25.74 -30.19
CA GLY A 11 -20.17 -26.19 -29.54
C GLY A 11 -20.15 -26.08 -28.01
N ARG A 12 -21.25 -26.51 -27.38
CA ARG A 12 -21.37 -26.69 -25.91
C ARG A 12 -21.41 -28.16 -25.47
N SER A 13 -21.27 -29.08 -26.41
CA SER A 13 -21.39 -30.52 -26.17
C SER A 13 -20.19 -31.06 -25.40
N ALA A 14 -20.44 -32.03 -24.53
CA ALA A 14 -19.40 -32.82 -23.86
C ALA A 14 -18.61 -33.66 -24.89
N ALA A 15 -17.38 -34.01 -24.53
CA ALA A 15 -16.54 -34.85 -25.38
C ALA A 15 -17.10 -36.28 -25.40
N GLY A 16 -17.36 -36.82 -26.59
CA GLY A 16 -17.84 -38.19 -26.77
C GLY A 16 -17.61 -38.68 -28.20
N GLY A 17 -17.34 -39.97 -28.37
CA GLY A 17 -16.93 -40.53 -29.67
C GLY A 17 -17.92 -40.24 -30.80
N ARG A 18 -19.23 -40.43 -30.55
CA ARG A 18 -20.28 -40.11 -31.53
C ARG A 18 -20.43 -38.61 -31.80
N VAL A 19 -20.16 -37.75 -30.81
CA VAL A 19 -20.19 -36.29 -30.98
C VAL A 19 -19.02 -35.82 -31.84
N LEU A 20 -17.85 -36.44 -31.68
CA LEU A 20 -16.63 -36.05 -32.39
C LEU A 20 -16.56 -36.61 -33.82
N TYR A 21 -17.02 -37.84 -34.05
CA TYR A 21 -16.81 -38.55 -35.31
C TYR A 21 -18.11 -39.04 -35.98
N GLY A 22 -19.28 -38.79 -35.37
CA GLY A 22 -20.58 -39.09 -35.97
C GLY A 22 -20.72 -40.55 -36.40
N ARG A 23 -21.13 -40.77 -37.65
CA ARG A 23 -21.36 -42.10 -38.22
C ARG A 23 -20.09 -42.95 -38.32
N VAL A 24 -18.92 -42.33 -38.42
CA VAL A 24 -17.64 -43.07 -38.45
C VAL A 24 -17.41 -43.77 -37.11
N TYR A 25 -17.77 -43.13 -35.99
CA TYR A 25 -17.72 -43.76 -34.67
C TYR A 25 -18.68 -44.96 -34.58
N ASP A 26 -19.92 -44.78 -35.06
CA ASP A 26 -20.95 -45.82 -34.99
C ASP A 26 -20.55 -47.05 -35.83
N TRP A 27 -19.97 -46.83 -37.02
CA TRP A 27 -19.45 -47.90 -37.89
C TRP A 27 -18.32 -48.66 -37.20
N LEU A 28 -17.33 -47.96 -36.65
CA LEU A 28 -16.22 -48.58 -35.93
C LEU A 28 -16.63 -49.30 -34.65
N MET A 29 -17.74 -48.91 -34.02
CA MET A 29 -18.29 -49.63 -32.87
C MET A 29 -19.04 -50.92 -33.26
N GLN A 30 -19.56 -51.01 -34.49
CA GLN A 30 -20.37 -52.14 -34.98
C GLN A 30 -19.56 -53.21 -35.72
N GLU A 31 -18.41 -52.85 -36.27
CA GLU A 31 -17.55 -53.77 -37.03
C GLU A 31 -17.00 -54.89 -36.14
N ARG A 32 -16.99 -56.13 -36.64
CA ARG A 32 -16.46 -57.29 -35.90
C ARG A 32 -14.99 -57.02 -35.54
N TYR A 33 -14.54 -57.53 -34.39
CA TYR A 33 -13.13 -57.47 -33.97
C TYR A 33 -12.27 -58.28 -34.95
N ASP A 34 -11.89 -57.66 -36.06
CA ASP A 34 -10.77 -58.08 -36.89
C ASP A 34 -9.57 -57.16 -36.65
N ASN A 35 -8.36 -57.66 -36.89
CA ASN A 35 -7.13 -56.95 -36.53
C ASN A 35 -7.01 -55.56 -37.20
N GLY A 36 -7.60 -55.37 -38.39
CA GLY A 36 -7.58 -54.09 -39.11
C GLY A 36 -8.48 -53.01 -38.50
N SER A 37 -9.66 -53.40 -38.01
CA SER A 37 -10.57 -52.46 -37.34
C SER A 37 -10.02 -51.99 -36.00
N ASP A 38 -9.29 -52.85 -35.28
CA ASP A 38 -8.67 -52.51 -34.00
C ASP A 38 -7.54 -51.48 -34.13
N GLU A 39 -6.68 -51.61 -35.16
CA GLU A 39 -5.65 -50.62 -35.46
C GLU A 39 -6.26 -49.26 -35.78
N LEU A 40 -7.32 -49.21 -36.59
CA LEU A 40 -8.00 -47.97 -36.92
C LEU A 40 -8.66 -47.31 -35.70
N ARG A 41 -9.32 -48.11 -34.84
CA ARG A 41 -9.88 -47.64 -33.56
C ARG A 41 -8.81 -47.03 -32.67
N GLN A 42 -7.64 -47.65 -32.61
CA GLN A 42 -6.51 -47.15 -31.83
C GLN A 42 -6.00 -45.82 -32.37
N ILE A 43 -5.87 -45.67 -33.70
CA ILE A 43 -5.46 -44.40 -34.32
C ILE A 43 -6.48 -43.30 -34.05
N VAL A 44 -7.77 -43.54 -34.27
CA VAL A 44 -8.83 -42.55 -34.02
C VAL A 44 -8.88 -42.16 -32.54
N ARG A 45 -8.72 -43.13 -31.64
CA ARG A 45 -8.60 -42.88 -30.19
C ARG A 45 -7.41 -42.01 -29.87
N GLU A 46 -6.24 -42.33 -30.41
CA GLU A 46 -5.00 -41.60 -30.15
C GLU A 46 -5.09 -40.14 -30.65
N VAL A 47 -5.66 -39.92 -31.83
CA VAL A 47 -5.95 -38.58 -32.35
C VAL A 47 -6.91 -37.83 -31.44
N ALA A 48 -7.95 -38.48 -30.91
CA ALA A 48 -8.87 -37.87 -29.97
C ALA A 48 -8.17 -37.46 -28.66
N LEU A 49 -7.43 -38.39 -28.05
CA LEU A 49 -6.76 -38.21 -26.77
C LEU A 49 -5.68 -37.12 -26.83
N SER A 50 -5.05 -36.93 -27.99
CA SER A 50 -4.01 -35.92 -28.21
C SER A 50 -4.56 -34.49 -28.44
N HIS A 51 -5.87 -34.32 -28.61
CA HIS A 51 -6.45 -33.00 -28.89
C HIS A 51 -7.63 -32.63 -27.98
N ILE A 52 -8.28 -33.59 -27.33
CA ILE A 52 -9.52 -33.37 -26.58
C ILE A 52 -9.32 -33.72 -25.10
N PRO A 53 -9.74 -32.85 -24.17
CA PRO A 53 -9.63 -33.11 -22.74
C PRO A 53 -10.70 -34.11 -22.28
N PHE A 54 -10.39 -35.40 -22.33
CA PHE A 54 -11.26 -36.44 -21.79
C PHE A 54 -11.07 -36.60 -20.28
N ASP A 55 -12.18 -36.81 -19.57
CA ASP A 55 -12.13 -37.20 -18.16
C ASP A 55 -11.84 -38.71 -18.06
N PRO A 56 -11.05 -39.14 -17.06
CA PRO A 56 -10.89 -40.57 -16.75
C PRO A 56 -12.24 -41.26 -16.59
N GLY A 57 -12.39 -42.45 -17.18
CA GLY A 57 -13.64 -43.19 -17.27
C GLY A 57 -14.52 -42.86 -18.48
N THR A 58 -14.22 -41.81 -19.25
CA THR A 58 -14.91 -41.56 -20.53
C THR A 58 -14.62 -42.69 -21.50
N VAL A 59 -15.63 -43.21 -22.20
CA VAL A 59 -15.46 -44.32 -23.15
C VAL A 59 -15.30 -43.78 -24.56
N ILE A 60 -14.16 -44.10 -25.18
CA ILE A 60 -13.89 -43.89 -26.62
C ILE A 60 -13.28 -45.16 -27.19
N PHE A 61 -14.14 -46.05 -27.70
CA PHE A 61 -13.87 -47.48 -27.97
C PHE A 61 -13.51 -48.29 -26.71
N THR A 62 -12.58 -47.80 -25.89
CA THR A 62 -12.23 -48.32 -24.56
C THR A 62 -12.17 -47.18 -23.54
N PRO A 63 -12.32 -47.47 -22.23
CA PRO A 63 -12.27 -46.46 -21.18
C PRO A 63 -10.93 -45.72 -21.16
N VAL A 64 -10.97 -44.40 -21.04
CA VAL A 64 -9.79 -43.57 -20.78
C VAL A 64 -9.34 -43.79 -19.34
N THR A 65 -8.09 -44.25 -19.15
CA THR A 65 -7.48 -44.44 -17.83
C THR A 65 -6.84 -43.16 -17.33
N ASP A 66 -6.01 -42.57 -18.18
CA ASP A 66 -5.15 -41.44 -17.83
C ASP A 66 -5.54 -40.18 -18.57
N ARG A 67 -5.58 -39.07 -17.83
CA ARG A 67 -5.84 -37.75 -18.41
C ARG A 67 -4.56 -37.25 -19.09
N ARG A 68 -4.67 -36.74 -20.31
CA ARG A 68 -3.57 -36.05 -21.01
C ARG A 68 -3.64 -34.53 -20.91
N PHE A 69 -4.86 -34.01 -20.80
CA PHE A 69 -5.10 -32.58 -20.68
C PHE A 69 -6.07 -32.24 -19.57
N HIS A 70 -5.76 -31.15 -18.89
CA HIS A 70 -6.65 -30.47 -17.98
C HIS A 70 -7.37 -29.32 -18.67
N THR A 71 -8.68 -29.24 -18.48
CA THR A 71 -9.38 -27.95 -18.54
C THR A 71 -9.15 -27.17 -17.24
N ILE A 72 -9.30 -25.84 -17.25
CA ILE A 72 -9.29 -25.02 -16.01
C ILE A 72 -10.25 -25.60 -14.97
N LYS A 73 -11.44 -26.04 -15.40
CA LYS A 73 -12.40 -26.63 -14.46
C LYS A 73 -11.93 -27.97 -13.87
N SER A 74 -11.39 -28.86 -14.71
CA SER A 74 -10.90 -30.15 -14.22
C SER A 74 -9.70 -29.99 -13.29
N ALA A 75 -8.78 -29.06 -13.59
CA ALA A 75 -7.64 -28.73 -12.73
C ALA A 75 -8.11 -28.15 -11.40
N SER A 76 -9.03 -27.18 -11.43
CA SER A 76 -9.65 -26.60 -10.23
C SER A 76 -10.23 -27.69 -9.32
N LYS A 77 -10.99 -28.64 -9.89
CA LYS A 77 -11.58 -29.74 -9.12
C LYS A 77 -10.53 -30.68 -8.53
N GLN A 78 -9.49 -31.03 -9.29
CA GLN A 78 -8.44 -31.96 -8.86
C GLN A 78 -7.54 -31.34 -7.78
N TYR A 79 -7.17 -30.08 -7.94
CA TYR A 79 -6.21 -29.39 -7.06
C TYR A 79 -6.87 -28.63 -5.90
N GLY A 80 -8.19 -28.47 -5.91
CA GLY A 80 -8.95 -27.80 -4.86
C GLY A 80 -8.88 -26.27 -4.90
N PHE A 81 -8.26 -25.69 -5.93
CA PHE A 81 -8.26 -24.24 -6.15
C PHE A 81 -9.56 -23.80 -6.81
N HIS A 82 -9.99 -22.57 -6.54
CA HIS A 82 -11.11 -21.97 -7.28
C HIS A 82 -10.75 -21.83 -8.78
N PRO A 83 -11.70 -21.98 -9.74
CA PRO A 83 -11.39 -21.88 -11.17
C PRO A 83 -10.68 -20.59 -11.57
N VAL A 84 -11.08 -19.47 -10.96
CA VAL A 84 -10.41 -18.17 -11.15
C VAL A 84 -8.95 -18.22 -10.74
N THR A 85 -8.64 -18.78 -9.57
CA THR A 85 -7.27 -18.87 -9.04
C THR A 85 -6.43 -19.79 -9.93
N THR A 86 -7.01 -20.92 -10.33
CA THR A 86 -6.42 -21.89 -11.26
C THR A 86 -6.02 -21.21 -12.57
N ARG A 87 -6.92 -20.38 -13.12
CA ARG A 87 -6.67 -19.58 -14.31
C ARG A 87 -5.56 -18.56 -14.11
N LYS A 88 -5.54 -17.85 -12.98
CA LYS A 88 -4.47 -16.88 -12.68
C LYS A 88 -3.10 -17.54 -12.53
N PHE A 89 -3.03 -18.73 -11.93
CA PHE A 89 -1.78 -19.50 -11.90
C PHE A 89 -1.34 -19.93 -13.30
N ALA A 90 -2.26 -20.41 -14.13
CA ALA A 90 -1.97 -20.77 -15.51
C ALA A 90 -1.48 -19.56 -16.33
N GLU A 91 -2.11 -18.39 -16.19
CA GLU A 91 -1.66 -17.14 -16.82
C GLU A 91 -0.26 -16.72 -16.34
N ALA A 92 -0.05 -16.70 -15.02
CA ALA A 92 1.22 -16.29 -14.43
C ALA A 92 2.39 -17.21 -14.83
N ALA A 93 2.10 -18.50 -15.03
CA ALA A 93 3.05 -19.49 -15.51
C ALA A 93 3.19 -19.52 -17.04
N GLY A 94 2.44 -18.71 -17.79
CA GLY A 94 2.46 -18.68 -19.25
C GLY A 94 1.83 -19.89 -19.93
N LEU A 95 1.05 -20.71 -19.21
CA LEU A 95 0.32 -21.84 -19.79
C LEU A 95 -0.85 -21.40 -20.67
N ILE A 96 -1.39 -20.23 -20.37
CA ILE A 96 -2.49 -19.62 -21.13
C ILE A 96 -2.21 -18.14 -21.32
N ASP A 97 -2.66 -17.60 -22.45
CA ASP A 97 -2.56 -16.18 -22.75
C ASP A 97 -3.79 -15.40 -22.24
N GLN A 98 -3.75 -14.08 -22.40
CA GLN A 98 -4.86 -13.22 -22.01
C GLN A 98 -6.10 -13.41 -22.91
N THR A 99 -5.95 -13.94 -24.13
CA THR A 99 -7.09 -14.20 -25.04
C THR A 99 -7.95 -15.35 -24.52
N ALA A 100 -7.37 -16.27 -23.74
CA ALA A 100 -8.09 -17.33 -23.06
C ALA A 100 -9.11 -16.81 -22.04
N ASN A 101 -9.05 -15.53 -21.62
CA ASN A 101 -10.00 -14.97 -20.63
C ASN A 101 -11.44 -14.89 -21.11
N SER A 102 -11.67 -14.74 -22.42
CA SER A 102 -13.01 -14.78 -23.00
C SER A 102 -13.51 -16.23 -23.23
N ILE A 103 -12.65 -17.23 -23.03
CA ILE A 103 -12.97 -18.64 -23.26
C ILE A 103 -13.43 -19.27 -21.95
N SER A 104 -14.53 -20.04 -22.01
CA SER A 104 -15.06 -20.77 -20.85
C SER A 104 -14.02 -21.71 -20.22
N ASP A 105 -14.05 -21.87 -18.90
CA ASP A 105 -13.10 -22.72 -18.14
C ASP A 105 -13.06 -24.19 -18.61
N TRP A 106 -14.09 -24.68 -19.28
CA TRP A 106 -14.15 -26.02 -19.86
C TRP A 106 -13.48 -26.16 -21.22
N ARG A 107 -13.11 -25.03 -21.85
CA ARG A 107 -12.55 -24.94 -23.21
C ARG A 107 -11.10 -24.47 -23.20
N VAL A 108 -10.61 -23.96 -22.08
CA VAL A 108 -9.19 -23.66 -21.91
C VAL A 108 -8.48 -24.94 -21.50
N VAL A 109 -7.65 -25.47 -22.39
CA VAL A 109 -7.01 -26.78 -22.26
C VAL A 109 -5.51 -26.62 -22.11
N MET A 110 -4.93 -27.37 -21.18
CA MET A 110 -3.53 -27.32 -20.79
C MET A 110 -3.00 -28.75 -20.60
N PRO A 111 -1.74 -29.06 -20.96
CA PRO A 111 -1.14 -30.36 -20.71
C PRO A 111 -1.11 -30.71 -19.22
N VAL A 112 -1.29 -31.99 -18.89
CA VAL A 112 -1.30 -32.45 -17.48
C VAL A 112 0.02 -32.16 -16.78
N GLU A 113 1.16 -32.48 -17.39
CA GLU A 113 2.48 -32.28 -16.78
C GLU A 113 2.73 -30.82 -16.38
N ASP A 114 2.32 -29.88 -17.24
CA ASP A 114 2.42 -28.45 -16.99
C ASP A 114 1.51 -27.98 -15.86
N VAL A 115 0.27 -28.46 -15.84
CA VAL A 115 -0.69 -28.12 -14.77
C VAL A 115 -0.24 -28.69 -13.44
N ASP A 116 0.22 -29.94 -13.41
CA ASP A 116 0.67 -30.60 -12.20
C ASP A 116 1.86 -29.86 -11.58
N ARG A 117 2.82 -29.42 -12.42
CA ARG A 117 3.94 -28.59 -11.98
C ARG A 117 3.46 -27.25 -11.40
N VAL A 118 2.67 -26.50 -12.15
CA VAL A 118 2.19 -25.16 -11.74
C VAL A 118 1.33 -25.23 -10.48
N MET A 119 0.42 -26.20 -10.38
CA MET A 119 -0.48 -26.33 -9.24
C MET A 119 0.23 -26.86 -7.98
N SER A 120 1.29 -27.65 -8.16
CA SER A 120 2.14 -28.10 -7.04
C SER A 120 2.97 -26.95 -6.48
N GLU A 121 3.58 -26.14 -7.34
CA GLU A 121 4.21 -24.87 -6.96
C GLU A 121 3.20 -23.94 -6.27
N ALA A 122 1.95 -23.92 -6.77
CA ALA A 122 0.92 -23.05 -6.27
C ALA A 122 0.51 -23.31 -4.81
N ARG A 123 0.65 -24.54 -4.32
CA ARG A 123 0.42 -24.88 -2.90
C ARG A 123 1.42 -24.19 -1.96
N GLY A 124 2.56 -23.73 -2.48
CA GLY A 124 3.54 -22.97 -1.73
C GLY A 124 3.17 -21.49 -1.53
N TYR A 125 2.17 -20.97 -2.25
CA TYR A 125 1.74 -19.59 -2.08
C TYR A 125 0.92 -19.39 -0.80
N LEU A 126 1.12 -18.24 -0.19
CA LEU A 126 0.43 -17.79 1.02
C LEU A 126 -0.55 -16.68 0.69
N THR A 127 -1.72 -16.71 1.30
CA THR A 127 -2.68 -15.59 1.28
C THR A 127 -2.12 -14.38 2.02
N ASP A 128 -2.74 -13.21 1.84
CA ASP A 128 -2.36 -11.98 2.57
C ASP A 128 -2.23 -12.16 4.10
N GLY A 129 -3.16 -12.91 4.71
CA GLY A 129 -3.15 -13.18 6.15
C GLY A 129 -2.02 -14.12 6.56
N GLU A 130 -1.78 -15.18 5.78
CA GLU A 130 -0.70 -16.14 6.02
C GLU A 130 0.66 -15.51 5.79
N ALA A 131 0.84 -14.71 4.73
CA ALA A 131 2.08 -13.99 4.45
C ALA A 131 2.43 -12.99 5.56
N ARG A 132 1.44 -12.26 6.08
CA ARG A 132 1.63 -11.37 7.23
C ARG A 132 2.05 -12.14 8.49
N ALA A 133 1.42 -13.29 8.75
CA ALA A 133 1.76 -14.13 9.89
C ALA A 133 3.16 -14.74 9.73
N TYR A 134 3.50 -15.18 8.52
CA TYR A 134 4.81 -15.73 8.17
C TYR A 134 5.94 -14.73 8.41
N LEU A 135 5.77 -13.48 7.98
CA LEU A 135 6.73 -12.40 8.22
C LEU A 135 6.69 -11.84 9.64
N ASN A 136 5.77 -12.31 10.49
CA ASN A 136 5.49 -11.73 11.80
C ASN A 136 5.40 -10.19 11.73
N ALA A 137 4.58 -9.67 10.82
CA ALA A 137 4.46 -8.23 10.57
C ALA A 137 3.17 -7.66 11.18
N GLU A 138 3.27 -6.46 11.77
CA GLU A 138 2.09 -5.71 12.17
C GLU A 138 1.23 -5.36 10.94
N ARG A 139 -0.10 -5.31 11.11
CA ARG A 139 -1.06 -5.04 10.04
C ARG A 139 -0.78 -3.74 9.26
N THR A 140 -0.43 -2.66 9.95
CA THR A 140 -0.20 -1.34 9.35
C THR A 140 1.08 -1.34 8.49
N LEU A 141 2.15 -1.94 9.00
CA LEU A 141 3.41 -2.14 8.30
C LEU A 141 3.23 -3.07 7.10
N TRP A 142 2.55 -4.20 7.26
CA TRP A 142 2.24 -5.13 6.16
C TRP A 142 1.45 -4.46 5.03
N SER A 143 0.44 -3.64 5.36
CA SER A 143 -0.29 -2.87 4.35
C SER A 143 0.61 -1.87 3.61
N THR A 144 1.62 -1.34 4.28
CA THR A 144 2.61 -0.45 3.65
C THR A 144 3.52 -1.24 2.70
N ILE A 145 4.05 -2.37 3.16
CA ILE A 145 4.92 -3.28 2.38
C ILE A 145 4.24 -3.69 1.07
N THR A 146 3.02 -4.19 1.16
CA THR A 146 2.24 -4.68 0.01
C THR A 146 1.76 -3.58 -0.93
N ARG A 147 1.41 -2.40 -0.42
CA ARG A 147 0.90 -1.28 -1.24
C ARG A 147 2.02 -0.53 -1.95
N ARG A 148 3.20 -0.44 -1.34
CA ARG A 148 4.39 0.20 -1.92
C ARG A 148 5.19 -0.75 -2.81
N GLY A 149 4.84 -2.04 -2.86
CA GLY A 149 5.48 -3.01 -3.75
C GLY A 149 6.85 -3.49 -3.25
N TYR A 150 7.12 -3.42 -1.94
CA TYR A 150 8.38 -3.93 -1.37
C TYR A 150 8.50 -5.46 -1.48
N VAL A 151 7.36 -6.15 -1.61
CA VAL A 151 7.27 -7.56 -1.93
C VAL A 151 6.38 -7.76 -3.15
N LYS A 152 6.81 -8.63 -4.06
CA LYS A 152 6.06 -8.97 -5.25
C LYS A 152 4.86 -9.84 -4.87
N ARG A 153 3.72 -9.56 -5.47
CA ARG A 153 2.56 -10.45 -5.43
C ARG A 153 2.69 -11.45 -6.56
N ALA A 154 2.62 -12.73 -6.23
CA ALA A 154 2.53 -13.78 -7.25
C ALA A 154 1.18 -13.69 -7.99
N ILE A 155 0.12 -13.32 -7.24
CA ILE A 155 -1.20 -12.99 -7.78
C ILE A 155 -1.66 -11.67 -7.16
N GLU A 156 -2.03 -10.69 -7.99
CA GLU A 156 -2.47 -9.34 -7.54
C GLU A 156 -3.79 -9.34 -6.74
N GLY A 157 -4.60 -10.38 -6.90
CA GLY A 157 -5.96 -10.47 -6.37
C GLY A 157 -6.99 -9.82 -7.29
N SER A 158 -8.27 -10.14 -7.09
CA SER A 158 -9.40 -9.55 -7.80
C SER A 158 -10.60 -9.44 -6.87
N ARG A 159 -11.11 -8.21 -6.71
CA ARG A 159 -12.29 -7.94 -5.88
C ARG A 159 -13.56 -8.52 -6.49
N GLU A 160 -13.71 -8.42 -7.81
CA GLU A 160 -14.84 -8.98 -8.56
C GLU A 160 -14.93 -10.49 -8.36
N LEU A 161 -13.77 -11.15 -8.30
CA LEU A 161 -13.68 -12.60 -8.21
C LEU A 161 -13.45 -13.10 -6.76
N ARG A 162 -13.55 -12.20 -5.77
CA ARG A 162 -13.31 -12.47 -4.34
C ARG A 162 -11.98 -13.20 -4.07
N LEU A 163 -10.97 -12.93 -4.89
CA LEU A 163 -9.64 -13.52 -4.78
C LEU A 163 -8.71 -12.51 -4.11
N GLY A 164 -8.15 -12.87 -2.95
CA GLY A 164 -7.12 -12.06 -2.31
C GLY A 164 -5.77 -12.17 -3.05
N PRO A 165 -4.83 -11.23 -2.81
CA PRO A 165 -3.48 -11.38 -3.30
C PRO A 165 -2.79 -12.59 -2.66
N MET A 166 -1.87 -13.19 -3.41
CA MET A 166 -1.07 -14.33 -2.96
C MET A 166 0.42 -14.05 -3.13
N PHE A 167 1.23 -14.60 -2.22
CA PHE A 167 2.66 -14.32 -2.08
C PHE A 167 3.45 -15.62 -2.06
N SER A 168 4.61 -15.65 -2.71
CA SER A 168 5.50 -16.81 -2.64
C SER A 168 6.33 -16.74 -1.36
N LYS A 169 6.61 -17.89 -0.73
CA LYS A 169 7.54 -17.93 0.40
C LYS A 169 8.91 -17.38 0.02
N PHE A 170 9.37 -17.68 -1.20
CA PHE A 170 10.62 -17.17 -1.75
C PHE A 170 10.68 -15.64 -1.74
N ASP A 171 9.63 -14.94 -2.20
CA ASP A 171 9.60 -13.46 -2.20
C ASP A 171 9.54 -12.88 -0.77
N LEU A 172 8.89 -13.58 0.17
CA LEU A 172 8.85 -13.18 1.58
C LEU A 172 10.24 -13.35 2.23
N ASP A 173 10.91 -14.47 1.96
CA ASP A 173 12.26 -14.76 2.45
C ASP A 173 13.29 -13.82 1.83
N ASP A 174 13.16 -13.47 0.54
CA ASP A 174 13.97 -12.45 -0.13
C ASP A 174 13.81 -11.08 0.55
N LEU A 175 12.58 -10.66 0.85
CA LEU A 175 12.34 -9.42 1.59
C LEU A 175 13.06 -9.42 2.94
N LEU A 176 12.92 -10.49 3.73
CA LEU A 176 13.62 -10.61 5.01
C LEU A 176 15.13 -10.57 4.85
N SER A 177 15.67 -11.30 3.87
CA SER A 177 17.10 -11.35 3.57
C SER A 177 17.64 -9.97 3.22
N ARG A 178 16.91 -9.20 2.38
CA ARG A 178 17.27 -7.82 2.04
C ARG A 178 17.24 -6.89 3.25
N MET A 179 16.25 -7.04 4.15
CA MET A 179 16.23 -6.26 5.39
C MET A 179 17.37 -6.65 6.34
N GLN A 180 17.66 -7.94 6.46
CA GLN A 180 18.72 -8.48 7.32
C GLN A 180 20.12 -8.05 6.86
N ALA A 181 20.32 -7.83 5.56
CA ALA A 181 21.58 -7.31 5.01
C ALA A 181 21.95 -5.91 5.56
N HIS A 182 21.00 -5.17 6.12
CA HIS A 182 21.22 -3.85 6.73
C HIS A 182 21.40 -3.90 8.25
N VAL A 183 21.45 -5.08 8.86
CA VAL A 183 21.68 -5.22 10.31
C VAL A 183 23.14 -4.90 10.62
N THR A 184 23.37 -3.93 11.51
CA THR A 184 24.70 -3.38 11.78
C THR A 184 25.37 -4.00 13.00
N SER A 185 24.61 -4.49 13.98
CA SER A 185 25.17 -5.15 15.17
C SER A 185 24.17 -6.09 15.86
N ASN A 186 24.69 -6.88 16.80
CA ASN A 186 23.88 -7.69 17.70
C ASN A 186 23.11 -6.83 18.69
N PHE A 187 21.92 -7.30 19.08
CA PHE A 187 21.06 -6.65 20.07
C PHE A 187 21.62 -6.78 21.48
N GLU A 188 21.70 -5.67 22.20
CA GLU A 188 22.08 -5.61 23.61
C GLU A 188 20.92 -5.02 24.42
N ASP A 189 20.66 -5.62 25.59
CA ASP A 189 19.55 -5.21 26.45
C ASP A 189 19.89 -3.88 27.14
N GLY A 190 19.11 -2.82 26.86
CA GLY A 190 19.35 -1.47 27.37
C GLY A 190 19.51 -0.38 26.30
N ASP A 191 19.62 -0.74 25.02
CA ASP A 191 19.59 0.27 23.96
C ASP A 191 18.21 0.95 23.89
N HIS A 192 18.15 2.26 23.63
CA HIS A 192 16.90 3.02 23.43
C HIS A 192 16.17 2.68 22.09
N LEU A 193 16.37 1.46 21.58
CA LEU A 193 15.81 1.00 20.32
C LEU A 193 14.36 0.57 20.48
N SER A 194 13.63 0.66 19.39
CA SER A 194 12.19 0.45 19.38
C SER A 194 11.77 -0.33 18.13
N SER A 195 10.59 -0.96 18.20
CA SER A 195 10.00 -1.61 17.03
C SER A 195 9.66 -0.60 15.95
N PHE A 196 9.43 -1.04 14.71
CA PHE A 196 9.02 -0.18 13.59
C PHE A 196 7.88 0.78 13.96
N SER A 197 6.87 0.31 14.68
CA SER A 197 5.66 1.08 15.01
C SER A 197 5.92 2.15 16.06
N GLU A 198 6.67 1.78 17.10
CA GLU A 198 7.05 2.74 18.14
C GLU A 198 8.05 3.77 17.60
N THR A 199 8.99 3.36 16.74
CA THR A 199 9.91 4.25 16.02
C THR A 199 9.15 5.21 15.11
N ALA A 200 8.19 4.73 14.32
CA ALA A 200 7.36 5.58 13.47
C ALA A 200 6.59 6.64 14.28
N HIS A 201 6.03 6.22 15.41
CA HIS A 201 5.31 7.11 16.32
C HIS A 201 6.23 8.18 16.94
N ARG A 202 7.36 7.77 17.53
CA ARG A 202 8.31 8.69 18.18
C ARG A 202 8.98 9.64 17.19
N ALA A 203 9.33 9.17 16.00
CA ALA A 203 9.92 9.99 14.95
C ALA A 203 8.89 10.79 14.13
N SER A 204 7.59 10.66 14.42
CA SER A 204 6.51 11.29 13.65
C SER A 204 6.60 11.02 12.14
N CYS A 205 6.96 9.80 11.75
CA CYS A 205 7.23 9.41 10.37
C CYS A 205 6.35 8.27 9.85
N LYS A 206 6.35 8.08 8.54
CA LYS A 206 5.59 7.00 7.89
C LYS A 206 6.45 5.74 7.85
N PHE A 207 5.82 4.57 7.96
CA PHE A 207 6.49 3.29 7.75
C PHE A 207 7.26 3.20 6.43
N SER A 208 6.72 3.81 5.34
CA SER A 208 7.41 3.83 4.06
C SER A 208 8.74 4.59 4.14
N GLU A 209 8.80 5.71 4.87
CA GLU A 209 10.05 6.47 5.02
C GLU A 209 11.09 5.65 5.80
N ILE A 210 10.68 4.91 6.83
CA ILE A 210 11.60 4.03 7.58
C ILE A 210 12.13 2.92 6.66
N LEU A 211 11.25 2.27 5.89
CA LEU A 211 11.65 1.23 4.94
C LEU A 211 12.57 1.79 3.84
N ASP A 212 12.26 2.97 3.30
CA ASP A 212 13.10 3.66 2.33
C ASP A 212 14.49 3.99 2.90
N LEU A 213 14.57 4.45 4.16
CA LEU A 213 15.83 4.71 4.84
C LEU A 213 16.64 3.43 5.09
N LEU A 214 15.97 2.35 5.48
CA LEU A 214 16.58 1.04 5.69
C LEU A 214 17.19 0.52 4.39
N PHE A 215 16.40 0.42 3.32
CA PHE A 215 16.87 -0.10 2.03
C PHE A 215 17.88 0.83 1.33
N ALA A 216 17.84 2.14 1.63
CA ALA A 216 18.88 3.07 1.19
C ALA A 216 20.19 2.96 1.99
N GLY A 217 20.24 2.12 3.04
CA GLY A 217 21.40 1.96 3.91
C GLY A 217 21.74 3.22 4.70
N LYS A 218 20.76 4.09 4.99
CA LYS A 218 20.96 5.35 5.70
C LYS A 218 20.88 5.23 7.21
N LEU A 219 20.39 4.09 7.72
CA LEU A 219 20.31 3.81 9.15
C LEU A 219 21.58 3.11 9.60
N THR A 220 22.26 3.68 10.57
CA THR A 220 23.46 3.13 11.21
C THR A 220 23.12 2.18 12.35
N THR A 221 21.95 2.34 12.99
CA THR A 221 21.56 1.53 14.14
C THR A 221 20.36 0.66 13.81
N VAL A 222 20.63 -0.52 13.26
CA VAL A 222 19.62 -1.54 12.96
C VAL A 222 20.05 -2.84 13.63
N LYS A 223 19.26 -3.29 14.61
CA LYS A 223 19.53 -4.51 15.39
C LYS A 223 18.38 -5.51 15.28
N LEU A 224 18.66 -6.78 15.57
CA LEU A 224 17.66 -7.85 15.63
C LEU A 224 17.52 -8.38 17.04
N ASP A 225 16.32 -8.29 17.59
CA ASP A 225 15.95 -8.89 18.87
C ASP A 225 15.82 -10.42 18.71
N PRO A 226 16.65 -11.22 19.40
CA PRO A 226 16.66 -12.68 19.28
C PRO A 226 15.41 -13.35 19.87
N SER A 227 14.62 -12.65 20.70
CA SER A 227 13.39 -13.18 21.30
C SER A 227 12.22 -13.23 20.32
N THR A 228 12.31 -12.52 19.20
CA THR A 228 11.24 -12.35 18.21
C THR A 228 11.76 -12.75 16.82
N SER A 229 10.87 -13.18 15.93
CA SER A 229 11.21 -13.53 14.54
C SER A 229 10.58 -12.58 13.53
N GLY A 230 11.07 -12.63 12.28
CA GLY A 230 10.54 -11.88 11.16
C GLY A 230 10.75 -10.36 11.28
N ILE A 231 9.84 -9.58 10.71
CA ILE A 231 9.93 -8.12 10.66
C ILE A 231 9.80 -7.50 12.05
N SER A 232 9.03 -8.11 12.94
CA SER A 232 8.90 -7.63 14.32
C SER A 232 10.17 -7.80 15.16
N ALA A 233 11.17 -8.55 14.69
CA ALA A 233 12.46 -8.67 15.38
C ALA A 233 13.33 -7.42 15.22
N PHE A 234 13.10 -6.60 14.21
CA PHE A 234 13.92 -5.42 13.94
C PHE A 234 13.72 -4.34 15.01
N ARG A 235 14.84 -3.75 15.43
CA ARG A 235 14.94 -2.68 16.43
C ARG A 235 15.73 -1.52 15.82
N LEU A 236 15.15 -0.33 15.90
CA LEU A 236 15.64 0.90 15.25
C LEU A 236 15.74 2.03 16.27
N ASP A 237 16.66 2.97 16.07
CA ASP A 237 16.76 4.18 16.88
C ASP A 237 15.76 5.26 16.40
N PRO A 238 14.77 5.66 17.23
CA PRO A 238 13.82 6.71 16.86
C PRO A 238 14.46 8.08 16.64
N THR A 239 15.55 8.39 17.34
CA THR A 239 16.22 9.69 17.23
C THR A 239 16.98 9.81 15.91
N GLU A 240 17.66 8.74 15.50
CA GLU A 240 18.30 8.63 14.19
C GLU A 240 17.27 8.78 13.07
N VAL A 241 16.17 8.02 13.12
CA VAL A 241 15.11 8.08 12.12
C VAL A 241 14.49 9.49 12.05
N ALA A 242 14.27 10.15 13.20
CA ALA A 242 13.76 11.52 13.24
C ALA A 242 14.71 12.51 12.54
N SER A 243 16.03 12.36 12.72
CA SER A 243 17.03 13.22 12.09
C SER A 243 16.98 13.15 10.56
N HIS A 244 16.70 11.97 9.99
CA HIS A 244 16.60 11.76 8.55
C HIS A 244 15.23 12.11 7.95
N THR A 245 14.19 12.20 8.78
CA THR A 245 12.80 12.45 8.34
C THR A 245 12.31 13.86 8.68
N THR A 246 13.10 14.68 9.38
CA THR A 246 12.75 16.07 9.69
C THR A 246 12.52 16.86 8.40
N LEU A 247 11.38 17.54 8.31
CA LEU A 247 11.05 18.37 7.14
C LEU A 247 11.85 19.68 7.17
N PRO A 248 11.98 20.39 6.02
CA PRO A 248 12.62 21.70 5.98
C PRO A 248 12.02 22.69 7.00
N PRO A 249 12.82 23.63 7.52
CA PRO A 249 12.33 24.69 8.41
C PRO A 249 11.13 25.42 7.80
N MET A 250 10.16 25.79 8.64
CA MET A 250 9.01 26.54 8.15
C MET A 250 9.41 27.96 7.73
N PRO A 251 8.71 28.55 6.76
CA PRO A 251 9.02 29.88 6.23
C PRO A 251 8.69 31.04 7.20
N GLY A 252 8.30 30.77 8.44
CA GLY A 252 7.88 31.79 9.40
C GLY A 252 7.90 31.31 10.85
N LEU A 253 7.61 32.25 11.76
CA LEU A 253 7.63 32.03 13.19
C LEU A 253 6.32 31.36 13.66
N SER A 254 6.41 30.49 14.68
CA SER A 254 5.23 29.99 15.38
C SER A 254 4.51 31.11 16.13
N ALA A 255 3.25 30.90 16.55
CA ALA A 255 2.52 31.91 17.33
C ALA A 255 3.26 32.37 18.61
N VAL A 256 3.99 31.45 19.26
CA VAL A 256 4.76 31.76 20.47
C VAL A 256 5.98 32.63 20.16
N GLU A 257 6.72 32.27 19.11
CA GLU A 257 7.88 33.04 18.65
C GLU A 257 7.46 34.41 18.11
N ALA A 258 6.38 34.47 17.34
CA ALA A 258 5.81 35.69 16.81
C ALA A 258 5.33 36.63 17.91
N ALA A 259 4.63 36.12 18.94
CA ALA A 259 4.22 36.92 20.09
C ALA A 259 5.41 37.50 20.85
N ARG A 260 6.50 36.73 20.99
CA ARG A 260 7.76 37.22 21.58
C ARG A 260 8.41 38.28 20.70
N TYR A 261 8.41 38.08 19.38
CA TYR A 261 8.98 39.00 18.40
C TYR A 261 8.34 40.39 18.48
N VAL A 262 7.01 40.48 18.56
CA VAL A 262 6.29 41.76 18.71
C VAL A 262 6.10 42.21 20.17
N VAL A 263 6.71 41.49 21.13
CA VAL A 263 6.64 41.77 22.57
C VAL A 263 5.19 41.86 23.09
N LEU A 264 4.35 40.91 22.69
CA LEU A 264 2.96 40.78 23.13
C LEU A 264 2.74 39.52 23.96
N ASN A 265 1.74 39.56 24.84
CA ASN A 265 1.25 38.35 25.48
C ASN A 265 0.65 37.40 24.43
N ILE A 266 1.00 36.11 24.50
CA ILE A 266 0.53 35.09 23.56
C ILE A 266 -1.00 35.06 23.41
N LYS A 267 -1.77 35.33 24.47
CA LYS A 267 -3.24 35.38 24.41
C LYS A 267 -3.74 36.57 23.57
N VAL A 268 -3.12 37.74 23.71
CA VAL A 268 -3.44 38.94 22.93
C VAL A 268 -3.05 38.73 21.48
N PHE A 269 -1.84 38.23 21.24
CA PHE A 269 -1.36 37.90 19.90
C PHE A 269 -2.28 36.90 19.18
N THR A 270 -2.66 35.82 19.87
CA THR A 270 -3.57 34.82 19.29
C THR A 270 -4.93 35.41 18.94
N ARG A 271 -5.47 36.35 19.74
CA ARG A 271 -6.71 37.06 19.41
C ARG A 271 -6.54 37.97 18.21
N LEU A 272 -5.48 38.77 18.15
CA LEU A 272 -5.16 39.61 16.98
C LEU A 272 -5.06 38.78 15.70
N ALA A 273 -4.39 37.64 15.78
CA ALA A 273 -4.27 36.70 14.68
C ALA A 273 -5.63 36.09 14.30
N ASN A 274 -6.48 35.73 15.27
CA ASN A 274 -7.83 35.19 15.01
C ASN A 274 -8.79 36.22 14.40
N CYS A 275 -8.66 37.49 14.79
CA CYS A 275 -9.41 38.60 14.21
C CYS A 275 -8.90 39.01 12.81
N GLY A 276 -7.85 38.37 12.30
CA GLY A 276 -7.27 38.67 10.99
C GLY A 276 -6.44 39.95 10.92
N VAL A 277 -6.14 40.57 12.07
CA VAL A 277 -5.34 41.80 12.15
C VAL A 277 -3.88 41.51 11.78
N ILE A 278 -3.36 40.37 12.24
CA ILE A 278 -2.04 39.87 11.85
C ILE A 278 -2.25 38.72 10.87
N GLY A 279 -1.79 38.91 9.64
CA GLY A 279 -1.81 37.89 8.60
C GLY A 279 -1.05 36.64 9.04
N SER A 280 -1.64 35.48 8.83
CA SER A 280 -1.03 34.19 9.15
C SER A 280 -1.20 33.21 8.01
N GLU A 281 -0.21 32.36 7.83
CA GLU A 281 -0.24 31.26 6.86
C GLU A 281 -0.28 29.92 7.58
N GLN A 282 -0.64 28.86 6.87
CA GLN A 282 -0.60 27.49 7.40
C GLN A 282 0.67 26.81 6.89
N ALA A 283 1.49 26.30 7.81
CA ALA A 283 2.65 25.49 7.49
C ALA A 283 2.64 24.18 8.29
N ILE A 284 3.42 23.21 7.84
CA ILE A 284 3.59 21.93 8.53
C ILE A 284 4.77 22.05 9.48
N ASN A 285 4.58 21.72 10.76
CA ASN A 285 5.66 21.66 11.73
C ASN A 285 6.74 20.66 11.27
N PRO A 286 8.03 21.03 11.22
CA PRO A 286 9.04 20.19 10.61
C PRO A 286 9.32 18.90 11.39
N VAL A 287 9.10 18.96 12.70
CA VAL A 287 9.34 17.85 13.64
C VAL A 287 8.05 17.08 13.90
N LYS A 288 6.99 17.78 14.34
CA LYS A 288 5.72 17.13 14.70
C LYS A 288 4.84 16.79 13.51
N ARG A 289 5.14 17.35 12.34
CA ARG A 289 4.38 17.20 11.08
C ARG A 289 2.89 17.51 11.16
N CYS A 290 2.48 18.26 12.18
CA CYS A 290 1.13 18.80 12.32
C CYS A 290 1.02 20.17 11.66
N ARG A 291 -0.16 20.49 11.11
CA ARG A 291 -0.47 21.84 10.60
C ARG A 291 -0.47 22.84 11.75
N GLN A 292 0.22 23.95 11.57
CA GLN A 292 0.24 25.06 12.51
C GLN A 292 0.27 26.40 11.78
N ARG A 293 -0.23 27.44 12.46
CA ARG A 293 -0.18 28.81 11.97
C ARG A 293 1.23 29.35 12.10
N VAL A 294 1.72 29.95 11.02
CA VAL A 294 3.00 30.65 10.96
C VAL A 294 2.81 32.10 10.57
N PHE A 295 3.75 32.92 11.01
CA PHE A 295 3.73 34.37 10.85
C PHE A 295 5.06 34.80 10.25
N SER A 296 5.00 35.49 9.11
CA SER A 296 6.21 36.05 8.48
C SER A 296 6.73 37.22 9.30
N THR A 297 8.04 37.45 9.32
CA THR A 297 8.60 38.64 9.95
C THR A 297 8.06 39.93 9.31
N ALA A 298 7.89 39.94 7.98
CA ALA A 298 7.33 41.09 7.26
C ALA A 298 5.93 41.50 7.74
N THR A 299 5.03 40.54 8.01
CA THR A 299 3.70 40.85 8.54
C THR A 299 3.74 41.33 9.99
N LEU A 300 4.71 40.84 10.78
CA LEU A 300 4.92 41.27 12.17
C LEU A 300 5.54 42.67 12.24
N ASP A 301 6.46 42.98 11.34
CA ASP A 301 7.10 44.29 11.23
C ASP A 301 6.06 45.33 10.79
N ALA A 302 5.26 45.05 9.75
CA ALA A 302 4.19 45.92 9.30
C ALA A 302 3.15 46.21 10.40
N PHE A 303 2.83 45.21 11.23
CA PHE A 303 1.98 45.39 12.39
C PHE A 303 2.63 46.29 13.44
N SER A 304 3.91 46.07 13.73
CA SER A 304 4.69 46.84 14.71
C SER A 304 4.97 48.27 14.25
N GLU A 305 4.99 48.54 12.95
CA GLU A 305 5.10 49.90 12.40
C GLU A 305 3.76 50.64 12.48
N SER A 306 2.66 49.94 12.22
CA SER A 306 1.32 50.54 12.13
C SER A 306 0.65 50.73 13.48
N TYR A 307 0.91 49.86 14.45
CA TYR A 307 0.20 49.82 15.72
C TYR A 307 1.12 49.87 16.94
N ARG A 308 0.64 50.54 17.99
CA ARG A 308 1.26 50.58 19.31
C ARG A 308 0.23 50.23 20.37
N SER A 309 0.59 49.33 21.27
CA SER A 309 -0.26 49.04 22.43
C SER A 309 -0.16 50.17 23.46
N LEU A 310 -1.23 50.38 24.23
CA LEU A 310 -1.22 51.35 25.33
C LEU A 310 -0.09 51.09 26.34
N HIS A 311 0.27 49.82 26.55
CA HIS A 311 1.39 49.43 27.42
C HIS A 311 2.74 49.84 26.83
N GLN A 312 2.95 49.66 25.53
CA GLN A 312 4.16 50.12 24.84
C GLN A 312 4.29 51.64 24.93
N LEU A 313 3.20 52.39 24.67
CA LEU A 313 3.21 53.85 24.78
C LEU A 313 3.53 54.35 26.20
N ALA A 314 2.93 53.70 27.21
CA ALA A 314 3.23 54.01 28.62
C ALA A 314 4.70 53.74 28.97
N SER A 315 5.26 52.64 28.48
CA SER A 315 6.66 52.29 28.68
C SER A 315 7.61 53.23 27.95
N GLU A 316 7.32 53.60 26.70
CA GLU A 316 8.12 54.51 25.88
C GLU A 316 8.13 55.93 26.46
N GLN A 317 7.01 56.42 26.99
CA GLN A 317 6.90 57.76 27.59
C GLN A 317 7.22 57.81 29.09
N LEU A 318 7.57 56.67 29.72
CA LEU A 318 7.81 56.54 31.16
C LEU A 318 6.66 57.11 32.02
N LYS A 319 5.42 56.97 31.56
CA LYS A 319 4.22 57.48 32.24
C LYS A 319 3.32 56.32 32.66
N ALA A 320 2.52 56.55 33.70
CA ALA A 320 1.50 55.58 34.10
C ALA A 320 0.46 55.39 32.99
N ILE A 321 0.04 54.14 32.75
CA ILE A 321 -0.94 53.76 31.70
C ILE A 321 -2.21 54.61 31.75
N ARG A 322 -2.71 54.94 32.96
CA ARG A 322 -3.91 55.77 33.13
C ARG A 322 -3.73 57.20 32.64
N VAL A 323 -2.52 57.75 32.76
CA VAL A 323 -2.19 59.11 32.31
C VAL A 323 -2.17 59.14 30.79
N ILE A 324 -1.47 58.19 30.15
CA ILE A 324 -1.47 58.09 28.67
C ILE A 324 -2.87 57.92 28.11
N LYS A 325 -3.69 57.06 28.72
CA LYS A 325 -5.07 56.89 28.27
C LYS A 325 -5.86 58.20 28.35
N ARG A 326 -5.79 58.90 29.48
CA ARG A 326 -6.47 60.19 29.65
C ARG A 326 -5.99 61.21 28.64
N ASP A 327 -4.69 61.28 28.40
CA ASP A 327 -4.09 62.23 27.46
C ASP A 327 -4.53 61.93 26.01
N LEU A 328 -4.64 60.65 25.62
CA LEU A 328 -5.18 60.22 24.32
C LEU A 328 -6.69 60.48 24.20
N ASP A 329 -7.46 60.24 25.26
CA ASP A 329 -8.90 60.54 25.29
C ASP A 329 -9.14 62.06 25.15
N LEU A 330 -8.32 62.90 25.79
CA LEU A 330 -8.37 64.37 25.64
C LEU A 330 -7.95 64.85 24.25
N ALA A 331 -7.07 64.11 23.57
CA ALA A 331 -6.66 64.36 22.19
C ALA A 331 -7.66 63.80 21.16
N ASN A 332 -8.79 63.22 21.58
CA ASN A 332 -9.78 62.55 20.73
C ASN A 332 -9.19 61.45 19.83
N VAL A 333 -8.17 60.74 20.30
CA VAL A 333 -7.56 59.62 19.56
C VAL A 333 -8.30 58.32 19.87
N GLU A 334 -9.03 57.79 18.90
CA GLU A 334 -9.75 56.53 19.08
C GLU A 334 -8.81 55.31 19.00
N PRO A 335 -9.00 54.29 19.85
CA PRO A 335 -8.24 53.06 19.76
C PRO A 335 -8.65 52.26 18.52
N ALA A 336 -7.67 51.76 17.78
CA ALA A 336 -7.91 50.87 16.64
C ALA A 336 -8.45 49.50 17.08
N PHE A 337 -8.02 49.04 18.25
CA PHE A 337 -8.53 47.81 18.87
C PHE A 337 -8.68 48.01 20.37
N THR A 338 -9.79 47.51 20.91
CA THR A 338 -10.11 47.63 22.33
C THR A 338 -9.75 46.38 23.12
N ARG A 339 -9.64 46.54 24.45
CA ARG A 339 -9.38 45.42 25.36
C ARG A 339 -10.44 44.31 25.27
N LEU A 340 -11.69 44.65 24.94
CA LEU A 340 -12.77 43.67 24.80
C LEU A 340 -12.54 42.77 23.57
N GLU A 341 -12.06 43.34 22.48
CA GLU A 341 -11.85 42.63 21.21
C GLU A 341 -10.60 41.75 21.25
N VAL A 342 -9.44 42.34 21.60
CA VAL A 342 -8.14 41.67 21.44
C VAL A 342 -7.43 41.41 22.76
N GLY A 343 -8.00 41.81 23.90
CA GLY A 343 -7.42 41.63 25.23
C GLY A 343 -6.44 42.73 25.65
N ALA A 344 -6.13 43.68 24.76
CA ALA A 344 -5.35 44.88 25.03
C ALA A 344 -5.86 46.05 24.17
N THR A 345 -5.51 47.29 24.52
CA THR A 345 -5.86 48.47 23.72
C THR A 345 -4.70 48.85 22.81
N PHE A 346 -4.98 49.03 21.53
CA PHE A 346 -4.01 49.42 20.51
C PHE A 346 -4.46 50.69 19.81
N TYR A 347 -3.48 51.51 19.45
CA TYR A 347 -3.66 52.75 18.70
C TYR A 347 -2.84 52.67 17.41
N ARG A 348 -3.32 53.29 16.34
CA ARG A 348 -2.52 53.45 15.12
C ARG A 348 -1.47 54.51 15.37
N LYS A 349 -0.24 54.24 14.93
CA LYS A 349 0.88 55.17 15.11
C LYS A 349 0.67 56.50 14.38
N SER A 350 -0.05 56.49 13.26
CA SER A 350 -0.45 57.68 12.49
C SER A 350 -1.34 58.65 13.26
N ASP A 351 -2.07 58.14 14.26
CA ASP A 351 -3.12 58.89 14.95
C ASP A 351 -2.60 59.42 16.30
N LEU A 352 -1.35 59.09 16.67
CA LEU A 352 -0.73 59.55 17.91
C LEU A 352 -0.19 60.98 17.75
N PRO A 353 -0.46 61.88 18.70
CA PRO A 353 0.11 63.21 18.70
C PRO A 353 1.63 63.12 18.90
N THR A 354 2.38 63.80 18.02
CA THR A 354 3.85 63.85 18.01
C THR A 354 4.45 64.47 19.26
#